data_AF-M0B2Z8-F1
#
_entry.id   AF-M0B2Z8-F1
#
_cell.length_a   1.000
_cell.length_b   1.000
_cell.length_c   1.000
_cell.angle_alpha   90.00
_cell.angle_beta   90.00
_cell.angle_gamma   90.00
#
_symmetry.space_group_name_H-M   'P 1'
#
loop_
_entity.id
_entity.type
_entity.pdbx_description
1 polymer ?
#
loop_
_entity_poly.entity_id
_entity_poly.type
_entity_poly.pdbx_seq_one_letter_code
_entity_poly.pdbx_strand_id
1 'polypeptide(L)'
;MSELLPATLCCHTLVIDSEARTQSYCLLLLGHVDVDRDELHDQAVKYDIDTLVEDPLTYLDTSGEQRTSRLPEWKDFQELAEDYRVTA
;
A
#
# COMPACT_ATOMS: atom_id res chain seq x y z
N MET A 1 -13.50 3.41 -21.58
CA MET A 1 -13.32 3.88 -20.20
C MET A 1 -12.11 3.15 -19.67
N SER A 2 -11.07 3.86 -19.24
CA SER A 2 -9.95 3.23 -18.56
C SER A 2 -10.47 2.62 -17.26
N GLU A 3 -10.31 1.30 -17.08
CA GLU A 3 -10.60 0.66 -15.80
C GLU A 3 -9.63 1.19 -14.75
N LEU A 4 -10.15 1.57 -13.59
CA LEU A 4 -9.34 2.03 -12.48
C LEU A 4 -8.85 0.80 -11.73
N LEU A 5 -7.60 0.42 -11.96
CA LEU A 5 -6.99 -0.72 -11.30
C LEU A 5 -6.50 -0.32 -9.89
N PRO A 6 -6.55 -1.22 -8.90
CA PRO A 6 -6.07 -0.95 -7.55
C PRO A 6 -4.61 -0.48 -7.52
N ALA A 7 -3.74 -1.09 -8.34
CA ALA A 7 -2.36 -0.67 -8.52
C ALA A 7 -2.25 0.79 -8.98
N THR A 8 -3.03 1.15 -10.00
CA THR A 8 -3.09 2.51 -10.53
C THR A 8 -3.58 3.50 -9.47
N LEU A 9 -4.64 3.16 -8.74
CA LEU A 9 -5.19 4.01 -7.68
C LEU A 9 -4.19 4.20 -6.53
N CYS A 10 -3.52 3.14 -6.09
CA CYS A 10 -2.48 3.16 -5.07
C CYS A 10 -1.36 4.15 -5.46
N CYS A 11 -0.78 3.99 -6.65
CA CYS A 11 0.28 4.86 -7.13
C CYS A 11 -0.18 6.33 -7.25
N HIS A 12 -1.35 6.60 -7.81
CA HIS A 12 -1.85 7.98 -7.93
C HIS A 12 -2.07 8.62 -6.57
N THR A 13 -2.55 7.86 -5.58
CA THR A 13 -2.78 8.37 -4.23
C THR A 13 -1.45 8.74 -3.57
N LEU A 14 -0.43 7.87 -3.68
CA LEU A 14 0.91 8.11 -3.14
C LEU A 14 1.63 9.30 -3.80
N VAL A 15 1.41 9.54 -5.09
CA VAL A 15 1.92 10.72 -5.81
C VAL A 15 1.29 12.01 -5.28
N ILE A 16 0.00 11.98 -4.94
CA ILE A 16 -0.72 13.16 -4.42
C ILE A 16 -0.29 13.44 -2.97
N ASP A 17 -0.23 12.39 -2.16
CA ASP A 17 0.10 12.46 -0.74
C ASP A 17 0.73 11.14 -0.27
N SER A 18 1.87 11.23 0.41
CA SER A 18 2.59 10.07 0.96
C SER A 18 2.70 10.13 2.48
N GLU A 19 1.86 10.93 3.14
CA GLU A 19 1.72 10.96 4.59
C GLU A 19 1.26 9.60 5.15
N ALA A 20 1.51 9.39 6.45
CA ALA A 20 1.28 8.12 7.14
C ALA A 20 -0.14 7.57 6.93
N ARG A 21 -1.16 8.44 6.99
CA ARG A 21 -2.56 8.02 6.80
C ARG A 21 -2.83 7.52 5.38
N THR A 22 -2.24 8.19 4.39
CA THR A 22 -2.41 7.80 2.98
C THR A 22 -1.70 6.47 2.70
N GLN A 23 -0.52 6.25 3.31
CA GLN A 23 0.14 4.96 3.27
C GLN A 23 -0.67 3.85 3.96
N SER A 24 -1.33 4.14 5.09
CA SER A 24 -2.22 3.17 5.75
C SER A 24 -3.38 2.73 4.85
N TYR A 25 -3.99 3.65 4.09
CA TYR A 25 -5.03 3.28 3.13
C TYR A 25 -4.50 2.48 1.95
N CYS A 26 -3.30 2.78 1.47
CA CYS A 26 -2.63 1.99 0.45
C CYS A 26 -2.34 0.58 0.97
N LEU A 27 -1.85 0.44 2.20
CA LEU A 27 -1.65 -0.85 2.87
C LEU A 27 -2.95 -1.66 2.97
N LEU A 28 -4.05 -1.04 3.37
CA LEU A 28 -5.36 -1.72 3.41
C LEU A 28 -5.77 -2.22 2.02
N LEU A 29 -5.61 -1.40 0.99
CA LEU A 29 -5.96 -1.78 -0.38
C LEU A 29 -5.09 -2.95 -0.87
N LEU A 30 -3.78 -2.87 -0.65
CA LEU A 30 -2.81 -3.88 -1.07
C LEU A 30 -2.91 -5.18 -0.26
N GLY A 31 -3.32 -5.10 1.00
CA GLY A 31 -3.59 -6.28 1.84
C GLY A 31 -4.93 -6.94 1.54
N HIS A 32 -5.93 -6.17 1.08
CA HIS A 32 -7.28 -6.70 0.81
C HIS A 32 -7.43 -7.32 -0.58
N VAL A 33 -6.79 -6.70 -1.57
CA VAL A 33 -6.94 -7.06 -2.97
C VAL A 33 -5.67 -7.75 -3.44
N ASP A 34 -5.83 -8.86 -4.16
CA ASP A 34 -4.72 -9.49 -4.86
C ASP A 34 -4.29 -8.57 -6.01
N VAL A 35 -3.29 -7.75 -5.75
CA VAL A 35 -2.74 -6.79 -6.71
C VAL A 35 -1.56 -7.44 -7.42
N ASP A 36 -1.58 -7.37 -8.75
CA ASP A 36 -0.43 -7.76 -9.56
C ASP A 36 0.77 -6.85 -9.23
N ARG A 37 1.80 -7.46 -8.65
CA ARG A 37 3.01 -6.74 -8.22
C ARG A 37 3.82 -6.19 -9.38
N ASP A 38 3.82 -6.89 -10.51
CA ASP A 38 4.54 -6.43 -11.70
C ASP A 38 3.84 -5.18 -12.24
N GLU A 39 2.50 -5.18 -12.29
CA GLU A 39 1.73 -4.00 -12.70
C GLU A 39 1.93 -2.82 -11.73
N LEU A 40 1.89 -3.09 -10.43
CA LEU A 40 2.09 -2.08 -9.39
C LEU A 40 3.49 -1.46 -9.46
N HIS A 41 4.52 -2.28 -9.66
CA HIS A 41 5.89 -1.82 -9.86
C HIS A 41 6.04 -0.99 -11.15
N ASP A 42 5.48 -1.45 -12.27
CA ASP A 42 5.49 -0.70 -13.54
C ASP A 42 4.84 0.68 -13.41
N GLN A 43 3.70 0.77 -12.69
CA GLN A 43 3.10 2.06 -12.38
C GLN A 43 3.98 2.90 -11.45
N ALA A 44 4.58 2.30 -10.42
CA ALA A 44 5.42 3.02 -9.46
C ALA A 44 6.65 3.64 -10.14
N VAL A 45 7.34 2.90 -11.02
CA VAL A 45 8.47 3.38 -11.82
C VAL A 45 8.06 4.54 -12.72
N LYS A 46 6.87 4.48 -13.34
CA LYS A 46 6.36 5.55 -14.20
C LYS A 46 6.22 6.89 -13.47
N TYR A 47 5.98 6.86 -12.16
CA TYR A 47 5.82 8.05 -11.33
C TYR A 47 7.00 8.31 -10.38
N ASP A 48 8.09 7.55 -10.47
CA ASP A 48 9.30 7.67 -9.62
C ASP A 48 8.99 7.49 -8.11
N ILE A 49 8.08 6.54 -7.80
CA ILE A 49 7.65 6.20 -6.43
C ILE A 49 7.85 4.73 -6.09
N ASP A 50 8.72 4.02 -6.81
CA ASP A 50 9.03 2.60 -6.61
C ASP A 50 9.36 2.29 -5.15
N THR A 51 10.29 3.02 -4.53
CA THR A 51 10.62 2.87 -3.11
C THR A 51 9.42 3.04 -2.15
N LEU A 52 8.50 3.96 -2.45
CA LEU A 52 7.30 4.20 -1.63
C LEU A 52 6.27 3.07 -1.72
N VAL A 53 6.37 2.24 -2.75
CA VAL A 53 5.48 1.10 -3.00
C VAL A 53 6.12 -0.21 -2.51
N GLU A 54 7.44 -0.35 -2.66
CA GLU A 54 8.20 -1.48 -2.12
C GLU A 54 8.14 -1.56 -0.59
N ASP A 55 8.17 -0.42 0.09
CA ASP A 55 8.08 -0.34 1.56
C ASP A 55 6.79 -1.01 2.10
N PRO A 56 5.56 -0.63 1.66
CA PRO A 56 4.32 -1.32 2.01
C PRO A 56 4.28 -2.81 1.66
N LEU A 57 4.80 -3.20 0.49
CA LEU A 57 4.79 -4.61 0.07
C LEU A 57 5.68 -5.45 0.99
N THR A 58 6.88 -4.96 1.26
CA THR A 58 7.84 -5.62 2.18
C THR A 58 7.26 -5.69 3.59
N TYR A 59 6.58 -4.64 4.04
CA TYR A 59 5.88 -4.63 5.32
C TYR A 59 4.80 -5.72 5.39
N LEU A 60 3.96 -5.88 4.36
CA LEU A 60 2.94 -6.92 4.31
C LEU A 60 3.58 -8.32 4.27
N ASP A 61 4.60 -8.52 3.45
CA ASP A 61 5.30 -9.82 3.31
C ASP A 61 5.96 -10.29 4.60
N THR A 62 6.44 -9.34 5.40
CA THR A 62 7.16 -9.61 6.65
C THR A 62 6.26 -9.49 7.88
N SER A 63 4.95 -9.33 7.70
CA SER A 63 4.01 -9.08 8.80
C SER A 63 4.49 -7.96 9.74
N GLY A 64 5.04 -6.89 9.14
CA GLY A 64 5.53 -5.71 9.82
C GLY A 64 6.91 -5.81 10.47
N GLU A 65 7.65 -6.90 10.30
CA GLU A 65 9.04 -6.98 10.80
C GLU A 65 9.96 -5.97 10.11
N GLN A 66 9.77 -5.77 8.79
CA GLN A 66 10.46 -4.74 8.03
C GLN A 66 9.52 -3.55 7.84
N ARG A 67 9.84 -2.46 8.52
CA ARG A 67 8.96 -1.29 8.61
C ARG A 67 9.76 0.01 8.58
N THR A 68 9.29 0.98 7.81
CA THR A 68 9.79 2.35 7.86
C THR A 68 9.07 3.16 8.93
N SER A 69 9.64 4.29 9.35
CA SER A 69 9.05 5.15 10.39
C SER A 69 7.67 5.74 10.03
N ARG A 70 7.25 5.61 8.77
CA ARG A 70 5.97 6.12 8.26
C ARG A 70 4.84 5.10 8.36
N LEU A 71 5.16 3.82 8.51
CA LEU A 71 4.20 2.73 8.55
C LEU A 71 3.78 2.41 10.00
N PRO A 72 2.51 2.02 10.22
CA PRO A 72 2.00 1.68 11.54
C PRO A 72 2.65 0.40 12.10
N GLU A 73 2.59 0.21 13.42
CA GLU A 73 2.92 -1.10 14.01
C GLU A 73 2.01 -2.18 13.41
N TRP A 74 2.48 -3.43 13.33
CA TRP A 74 1.66 -4.52 12.76
C TRP A 74 0.32 -4.67 13.48
N LYS A 75 0.33 -4.57 14.82
CA LYS A 75 -0.89 -4.62 15.63
C LYS A 75 -1.85 -3.47 15.31
N ASP A 76 -1.34 -2.25 15.16
CA ASP A 76 -2.16 -1.08 14.83
C ASP A 76 -2.73 -1.19 13.41
N PHE A 77 -1.97 -1.78 12.49
CA PHE A 77 -2.47 -2.09 11.15
C PHE A 77 -3.60 -3.12 11.17
N GLN A 78 -3.46 -4.19 11.95
CA GLN A 78 -4.51 -5.20 12.10
C GLN A 78 -5.79 -4.58 12.69
N GLU A 79 -5.66 -3.75 13.73
CA GLU A 79 -6.79 -3.02 14.31
C GLU A 79 -7.45 -2.09 13.27
N LEU A 80 -6.64 -1.37 12.48
CA LEU A 80 -7.15 -0.54 11.39
C LEU A 80 -7.87 -1.37 10.31
N ALA A 81 -7.34 -2.54 9.96
CA ALA A 81 -7.97 -3.43 8.99
C ALA A 81 -9.33 -3.92 9.50
N GLU A 82 -9.43 -4.29 10.78
CA GLU A 82 -10.70 -4.64 11.42
C GLU A 82 -11.70 -3.49 11.41
N ASP A 83 -11.28 -2.27 11.76
CA ASP A 83 -12.12 -1.07 11.76
C ASP A 83 -12.74 -0.78 10.39
N TYR A 84 -11.95 -0.97 9.33
CA TYR A 84 -12.38 -0.79 7.94
C TYR A 84 -13.02 -2.05 7.33
N ARG A 85 -13.14 -3.13 8.11
CA ARG A 85 -13.67 -4.44 7.68
C ARG A 85 -12.92 -5.03 6.49
N VAL A 86 -11.64 -4.70 6.40
CA VAL A 86 -10.70 -5.33 5.48
C VAL A 86 -10.18 -6.57 6.19
N THR A 87 -10.49 -7.75 5.68
CA THR A 87 -9.80 -8.97 6.12
C THR A 87 -8.39 -8.92 5.54
N ALA A 88 -7.41 -8.66 6.40
CA ALA A 88 -5.98 -8.86 6.12
C ALA A 88 -5.58 -10.31 6.43
#